data_AF-A0A3E0DVX0-F1
#
_entry.id   AF-A0A3E0DVX0-F1
#
_cell.length_a   1.000
_cell.length_b   1.000
_cell.length_c   1.000
_cell.angle_alpha   90.00
_cell.angle_beta   90.00
_cell.angle_gamma   90.00
#
_symmetry.space_group_name_H-M   'P 1'
#
loop_
_entity.id
_entity.type
_entity.pdbx_description
1 polymer ?
#
loop_
_entity_poly.entity_id
_entity_poly.type
_entity_poly.pdbx_seq_one_letter_code
_entity_poly.pdbx_strand_id
1 'polypeptide(L)'
;MLTLFSLTSCVTNKHIFNDQNFNDFGQTKIQTVVKLEKKRHSKDITPNNLVEIGKGIYPNENNFILATPKTYKIKERPNFKIEIEYFYSETDSTVKVMLYQWDYLKKSKSHFTEEENYTKKFSVFQKKFDDLKTELTKGFGEPTVINIEQDKINGETFRDDLKWKNKDGLNVYLFMFGNNSSGYRQIRLAIYKD
;
A
#
# COMPACT_ATOMS: atom_id res chain seq x y z
N MET A 1 23.84 6.81 34.15
CA MET A 1 22.40 6.80 33.82
C MET A 1 22.29 6.78 32.31
N LEU A 2 22.04 5.61 31.72
CA LEU A 2 22.04 5.41 30.27
C LEU A 2 20.63 5.68 29.75
N THR A 3 20.40 6.85 29.16
CA THR A 3 19.09 7.23 28.62
C THR A 3 18.90 6.52 27.29
N LEU A 4 18.18 5.40 27.31
CA LEU A 4 17.76 4.64 26.14
C LEU A 4 16.69 5.45 25.40
N PHE A 5 17.06 6.13 24.31
CA PHE A 5 16.08 6.70 23.39
C PHE A 5 15.39 5.56 22.64
N SER A 6 14.30 5.05 23.20
CA SER A 6 13.32 4.26 22.47
C SER A 6 12.58 5.20 21.51
N LEU A 7 13.14 5.38 20.31
CA LEU A 7 12.43 5.98 19.18
C LEU A 7 11.27 5.06 18.82
N THR A 8 10.10 5.44 19.31
CA THR A 8 8.83 4.77 19.08
C THR A 8 8.55 4.66 17.58
N SER A 9 8.19 3.45 17.17
CA SER A 9 7.79 3.03 15.81
C SER A 9 6.51 3.72 15.28
N CYS A 10 6.13 4.89 15.80
CA CYS A 10 4.88 5.59 15.46
C CYS A 10 4.95 6.45 14.18
N VAL A 11 6.05 6.40 13.41
CA VAL A 11 6.26 7.32 12.27
C VAL A 11 5.96 6.68 10.90
N THR A 12 5.92 5.36 10.79
CA THR A 12 6.00 4.67 9.48
C THR A 12 4.68 4.64 8.68
N ASN A 13 3.52 4.73 9.32
CA ASN A 13 2.22 4.68 8.59
C ASN A 13 1.50 6.05 8.51
N LYS A 14 2.07 7.12 9.10
CA LYS A 14 1.43 8.44 9.18
C LYS A 14 1.00 9.00 7.82
N HIS A 15 1.74 8.69 6.75
CA HIS A 15 1.44 9.19 5.40
C HIS A 15 0.09 8.75 4.84
N ILE A 16 -0.43 7.61 5.29
CA ILE A 16 -1.72 7.08 4.86
C ILE A 16 -2.83 7.51 5.82
N PHE A 17 -2.61 7.43 7.13
CA PHE A 17 -3.70 7.53 8.10
C PHE A 17 -3.86 8.90 8.79
N ASN A 18 -2.85 9.78 8.76
CA ASN A 18 -2.97 11.10 9.41
C ASN A 18 -3.50 12.20 8.48
N ASP A 19 -3.30 12.07 7.17
CA ASP A 19 -3.62 13.12 6.19
C ASP A 19 -4.88 12.81 5.37
N GLN A 20 -5.38 11.57 5.41
CA GLN A 20 -6.52 11.12 4.62
C GLN A 20 -7.77 11.08 5.49
N ASN A 21 -8.68 12.04 5.29
CA ASN A 21 -10.05 11.88 5.74
C ASN A 21 -10.76 10.91 4.79
N PHE A 22 -10.75 9.62 5.11
CA PHE A 22 -11.37 8.59 4.27
C PHE A 22 -12.90 8.75 4.13
N ASN A 23 -13.53 9.60 4.95
CA ASN A 23 -14.96 9.92 4.84
C ASN A 23 -15.30 10.66 3.53
N ASP A 24 -14.34 11.41 2.97
CA ASP A 24 -14.53 12.17 1.71
C ASP A 24 -14.11 11.35 0.47
N PHE A 25 -13.71 10.09 0.68
CA PHE A 25 -13.26 9.20 -0.39
C PHE A 25 -14.40 8.93 -1.39
N GLY A 26 -14.12 9.04 -2.69
CA GLY A 26 -15.11 9.00 -3.77
C GLY A 26 -15.59 10.39 -4.25
N GLN A 27 -15.36 11.44 -3.46
CA GLN A 27 -15.62 12.84 -3.86
C GLN A 27 -14.33 13.62 -4.14
N THR A 28 -13.21 13.17 -3.58
CA THR A 28 -11.89 13.78 -3.74
C THR A 28 -11.50 13.92 -5.21
N LYS A 29 -11.27 15.15 -5.66
CA LYS A 29 -10.78 15.44 -7.01
C LYS A 29 -9.28 15.16 -7.12
N ILE A 30 -8.85 14.64 -8.26
CA ILE A 30 -7.43 14.33 -8.52
C ILE A 30 -6.53 15.55 -8.34
N GLN A 31 -6.97 16.76 -8.71
CA GLN A 31 -6.18 17.98 -8.52
C GLN A 31 -5.87 18.28 -7.04
N THR A 32 -6.77 17.90 -6.13
CA THR A 32 -6.53 18.02 -4.69
C THR A 32 -5.41 17.09 -4.26
N VAL A 33 -5.44 15.83 -4.72
CA VAL A 33 -4.37 14.86 -4.47
C VAL A 33 -3.04 15.33 -5.04
N VAL A 34 -3.00 15.84 -6.28
CA VAL A 34 -1.76 16.38 -6.88
C VAL A 34 -1.16 17.48 -6.01
N LYS A 35 -1.98 18.35 -5.42
CA LYS A 35 -1.50 19.40 -4.49
C LYS A 35 -0.94 18.80 -3.20
N LEU A 36 -1.57 17.75 -2.66
CA LEU A 36 -1.08 17.06 -1.46
C LEU A 36 0.26 16.36 -1.72
N GLU A 37 0.40 15.65 -2.83
CA GLU A 37 1.64 14.96 -3.20
C GLU A 37 2.78 15.94 -3.45
N LYS A 38 2.50 17.12 -4.02
CA LYS A 38 3.48 18.22 -4.12
C LYS A 38 3.94 18.71 -2.75
N LYS A 39 3.03 18.89 -1.79
CA LYS A 39 3.38 19.29 -0.40
C LYS A 39 4.22 18.23 0.31
N ARG A 40 4.01 16.96 -0.03
CA ARG A 40 4.78 15.82 0.49
C ARG A 40 6.15 15.63 -0.18
N HIS A 41 6.46 16.45 -1.18
CA HIS A 41 7.66 16.30 -2.02
C HIS A 41 7.76 14.92 -2.68
N SER A 42 6.61 14.32 -3.00
CA SER A 42 6.54 13.06 -3.75
C SER A 42 7.03 13.27 -5.17
N LYS A 43 7.78 12.30 -5.70
CA LYS A 43 8.24 12.34 -7.09
C LYS A 43 7.11 11.87 -8.02
N ASP A 44 6.64 12.75 -8.90
CA ASP A 44 5.73 12.35 -9.98
C ASP A 44 6.45 11.43 -10.97
N ILE A 45 5.88 10.25 -11.20
CA ILE A 45 6.35 9.23 -12.12
C ILE A 45 5.19 8.72 -13.00
N THR A 46 4.17 9.56 -13.19
CA THR A 46 3.01 9.25 -14.02
C THR A 46 3.44 8.76 -15.41
N PRO A 47 2.98 7.57 -15.85
CA PRO A 47 3.32 7.06 -17.17
C PRO A 47 2.62 7.85 -18.28
N ASN A 48 3.19 7.79 -19.49
CA ASN A 48 2.58 8.42 -20.68
C ASN A 48 1.62 7.48 -21.41
N ASN A 49 1.72 6.17 -21.17
CA ASN A 49 0.81 5.16 -21.71
C ASN A 49 -0.34 4.88 -20.74
N LEU A 50 -1.45 4.38 -21.29
CA LEU A 50 -2.58 3.91 -20.48
C LEU A 50 -2.12 2.81 -19.52
N VAL A 51 -2.55 2.92 -18.27
CA VAL A 51 -2.39 1.91 -17.23
C VAL A 51 -3.77 1.64 -16.64
N GLU A 52 -4.18 0.39 -16.71
CA GLU A 52 -5.46 -0.08 -16.18
C GLU A 52 -5.27 -0.81 -14.84
N ILE A 53 -6.34 -0.89 -14.06
CA ILE A 53 -6.38 -1.64 -12.82
C ILE A 53 -7.17 -2.94 -13.02
N GLY A 54 -6.61 -4.06 -12.55
CA GLY A 54 -7.24 -5.37 -12.69
C GLY A 54 -8.50 -5.51 -11.81
N LYS A 55 -9.53 -6.17 -12.34
CA LYS A 55 -10.81 -6.44 -11.64
C LYS A 55 -10.67 -7.17 -10.31
N GLY A 56 -9.59 -7.93 -10.13
CA GLY A 56 -9.27 -8.61 -8.86
C GLY A 56 -8.85 -7.67 -7.73
N ILE A 57 -8.46 -6.43 -8.04
CA ILE A 57 -8.13 -5.38 -7.06
C ILE A 57 -9.30 -4.40 -6.92
N TYR A 58 -9.84 -3.94 -8.05
CA TYR A 58 -10.97 -3.02 -8.12
C TYR A 58 -11.99 -3.52 -9.14
N PRO A 59 -13.19 -3.97 -8.72
CA PRO A 59 -14.17 -4.56 -9.63
C PRO A 59 -14.76 -3.54 -10.61
N ASN A 60 -14.81 -2.25 -10.23
CA ASN A 60 -15.44 -1.17 -11.01
C ASN A 60 -16.92 -1.45 -11.30
N GLU A 61 -17.71 -1.71 -10.26
CA GLU A 61 -19.12 -2.13 -10.38
C GLU A 61 -19.97 -1.09 -11.12
N ASN A 62 -19.59 0.19 -11.01
CA ASN A 62 -20.25 1.32 -11.66
C ASN A 62 -19.71 1.64 -13.07
N ASN A 63 -18.79 0.84 -13.61
CA ASN A 63 -18.24 0.96 -14.96
C ASN A 63 -17.67 2.35 -15.29
N PHE A 64 -16.95 2.96 -14.34
CA PHE A 64 -16.27 4.23 -14.59
C PHE A 64 -15.22 4.07 -15.70
N ILE A 65 -15.15 5.07 -16.58
CA ILE A 65 -14.04 5.23 -17.52
C ILE A 65 -12.89 5.89 -16.76
N LEU A 66 -11.79 5.15 -16.59
CA LEU A 66 -10.65 5.60 -15.79
C LEU A 66 -9.56 6.16 -16.71
N ALA A 67 -9.04 7.33 -16.33
CA ALA A 67 -7.84 7.89 -16.95
C ALA A 67 -6.60 7.07 -16.56
N THR A 68 -5.49 7.35 -17.26
CA THR A 68 -4.16 6.97 -16.77
C THR A 68 -3.95 7.53 -15.36
N PRO A 69 -3.61 6.70 -14.36
CA PRO A 69 -3.50 7.13 -12.97
C PRO A 69 -2.40 8.17 -12.82
N LYS A 70 -2.55 9.07 -11.84
CA LYS A 70 -1.41 9.85 -11.37
C LYS A 70 -0.57 8.96 -10.45
N THR A 71 0.70 8.82 -10.77
CA THR A 71 1.60 7.92 -10.04
C THR A 71 2.71 8.69 -9.37
N TYR A 72 2.89 8.46 -8.08
CA TYR A 72 3.87 9.13 -7.25
C TYR A 72 4.77 8.14 -6.53
N LYS A 73 6.00 8.58 -6.26
CA LYS A 73 7.00 7.78 -5.56
C LYS A 73 7.57 8.50 -4.35
N ILE A 74 7.60 7.80 -3.23
CA ILE A 74 8.11 8.27 -1.95
C ILE A 74 9.15 7.27 -1.42
N LYS A 75 10.13 7.74 -0.65
CA LYS A 75 11.05 6.88 0.10
C LYS A 75 10.63 6.83 1.56
N GLU A 76 10.16 5.68 2.02
CA GLU A 76 9.90 5.41 3.43
C GLU A 76 11.14 4.74 4.03
N ARG A 77 12.12 5.58 4.40
CA ARG A 77 13.39 5.12 4.95
C ARG A 77 13.16 4.41 6.30
N PRO A 78 13.95 3.38 6.62
CA PRO A 78 15.14 2.93 5.88
C PRO A 78 14.87 1.84 4.84
N ASN A 79 13.64 1.31 4.75
CA ASN A 79 13.40 -0.01 4.18
C ASN A 79 12.59 -0.03 2.90
N PHE A 80 11.75 0.98 2.64
CA PHE A 80 10.79 0.91 1.55
C PHE A 80 10.90 2.09 0.58
N LYS A 81 10.61 1.79 -0.68
CA LYS A 81 10.07 2.77 -1.62
C LYS A 81 8.58 2.51 -1.72
N ILE A 82 7.79 3.58 -1.71
CA ILE A 82 6.34 3.51 -1.92
C ILE A 82 6.05 4.04 -3.31
N GLU A 83 5.23 3.32 -4.05
CA GLU A 83 4.53 3.82 -5.24
C GLU A 83 3.06 4.00 -4.90
N ILE A 84 2.49 5.13 -5.31
CA ILE A 84 1.10 5.48 -5.04
C ILE A 84 0.44 5.82 -6.37
N GLU A 85 -0.59 5.06 -6.73
CA GLU A 85 -1.38 5.26 -7.95
C GLU A 85 -2.77 5.74 -7.58
N TYR A 86 -3.18 6.85 -8.18
CA TYR A 86 -4.51 7.44 -8.03
C TYR A 86 -5.28 7.23 -9.33
N PHE A 87 -6.15 6.23 -9.36
CA PHE A 87 -7.07 6.00 -10.48
C PHE A 87 -8.29 6.89 -10.31
N TYR A 88 -8.65 7.61 -11.36
CA TYR A 88 -9.72 8.60 -11.31
C TYR A 88 -10.58 8.56 -12.57
N SER A 89 -11.85 8.93 -12.42
CA SER A 89 -12.79 8.99 -13.53
C SER A 89 -12.43 10.11 -14.49
N GLU A 90 -12.42 9.83 -15.80
CA GLU A 90 -12.21 10.84 -16.83
C GLU A 90 -13.31 11.91 -16.83
N THR A 91 -14.55 11.51 -16.50
CA THR A 91 -15.72 12.37 -16.64
C THR A 91 -15.78 13.49 -15.60
N ASP A 92 -15.42 13.19 -14.36
CA ASP A 92 -15.58 14.11 -13.23
C ASP A 92 -14.29 14.33 -12.44
N SER A 93 -13.19 13.68 -12.83
CA SER A 93 -11.88 13.77 -12.17
C SER A 93 -11.87 13.34 -10.69
N THR A 94 -12.88 12.57 -10.24
CA THR A 94 -12.92 12.02 -8.87
C THR A 94 -12.05 10.77 -8.76
N VAL A 95 -11.28 10.68 -7.68
CA VAL A 95 -10.46 9.51 -7.36
C VAL A 95 -11.39 8.36 -6.98
N LYS A 96 -11.24 7.23 -7.68
CA LYS A 96 -11.99 5.99 -7.45
C LYS A 96 -11.17 4.97 -6.69
N VAL A 97 -9.86 4.93 -6.93
CA VAL A 97 -8.93 4.02 -6.24
C VAL A 97 -7.65 4.75 -5.87
N MET A 98 -7.18 4.50 -4.65
CA MET A 98 -5.81 4.76 -4.23
C MET A 98 -5.11 3.41 -4.03
N LEU A 99 -4.06 3.16 -4.79
CA LEU A 99 -3.28 1.93 -4.69
C LEU A 99 -1.88 2.29 -4.21
N TYR A 100 -1.52 1.79 -3.03
CA TYR A 100 -0.18 1.91 -2.46
C TYR A 100 0.57 0.61 -2.69
N GLN A 101 1.85 0.69 -3.05
CA GLN A 101 2.75 -0.45 -3.17
C GLN A 101 4.02 -0.19 -2.40
N TRP A 102 4.39 -1.10 -1.50
CA TRP A 102 5.68 -1.10 -0.82
C TRP A 102 6.59 -2.15 -1.43
N ASP A 103 7.74 -1.67 -1.90
CA ASP A 103 8.84 -2.50 -2.37
C ASP A 103 10.08 -2.23 -1.53
N TYR A 104 10.97 -3.23 -1.47
CA TYR A 104 12.23 -3.08 -0.75
C TYR A 104 13.11 -1.97 -1.35
N LEU A 105 13.61 -1.09 -0.50
CA LEU A 105 14.62 -0.10 -0.85
C LEU A 105 15.98 -0.80 -0.90
N LYS A 106 16.37 -1.29 -2.08
CA LYS A 106 17.67 -1.93 -2.28
C LYS A 106 18.80 -0.98 -1.87
N LYS A 107 19.59 -1.36 -0.86
CA LYS A 107 20.84 -0.66 -0.51
C LYS A 107 21.93 -1.13 -1.47
N SER A 108 22.66 -0.20 -2.07
CA SER A 108 23.69 -0.50 -3.08
C SER A 108 24.95 -1.16 -2.51
N LYS A 109 25.08 -1.28 -1.18
CA LYS A 109 26.24 -1.83 -0.48
C LYS A 109 25.79 -2.57 0.79
N SER A 110 25.18 -3.75 0.64
CA SER A 110 24.86 -4.61 1.78
C SER A 110 26.09 -5.48 2.09
N HIS A 111 26.59 -5.46 3.33
CA HIS A 111 27.66 -6.35 3.79
C HIS A 111 27.14 -7.75 4.20
N PHE A 112 25.83 -7.99 4.09
CA PHE A 112 25.16 -9.23 4.51
C PHE A 112 25.19 -10.29 3.40
N THR A 113 25.19 -11.56 3.78
CA THR A 113 25.02 -12.69 2.85
C THR A 113 23.62 -12.66 2.22
N GLU A 114 23.40 -13.39 1.13
CA GLU A 114 22.07 -13.46 0.49
C GLU A 114 21.00 -13.98 1.45
N GLU A 115 21.32 -14.98 2.25
CA GLU A 115 20.44 -15.56 3.28
C GLU A 115 20.09 -14.56 4.38
N GLU A 116 21.07 -13.84 4.94
CA GLU A 116 20.82 -12.78 5.93
C GLU A 116 19.97 -11.64 5.34
N ASN A 117 20.18 -11.31 4.06
CA ASN A 117 19.34 -10.34 3.36
C ASN A 117 17.90 -10.86 3.20
N TYR A 118 17.67 -12.17 3.02
CA TYR A 118 16.33 -12.76 2.95
C TYR A 118 15.60 -12.71 4.29
N THR A 119 16.22 -13.19 5.37
CA THR A 119 15.62 -13.17 6.72
C THR A 119 15.29 -11.75 7.17
N LYS A 120 16.16 -10.78 6.84
CA LYS A 120 15.92 -9.38 7.12
C LYS A 120 14.77 -8.80 6.29
N LYS A 121 14.70 -9.11 4.99
CA LYS A 121 13.57 -8.69 4.15
C LYS A 121 12.27 -9.28 4.67
N PHE A 122 12.24 -10.57 5.00
CA PHE A 122 11.09 -11.25 5.57
C PHE A 122 10.55 -10.48 6.78
N SER A 123 11.38 -10.30 7.81
CA SER A 123 10.96 -9.65 9.06
C SER A 123 10.50 -8.19 8.85
N VAL A 124 11.16 -7.46 7.95
CA VAL A 124 10.80 -6.08 7.61
C VAL A 124 9.44 -5.99 6.91
N PHE A 125 9.18 -6.87 5.93
CA PHE A 125 7.90 -6.93 5.25
C PHE A 125 6.78 -7.41 6.18
N GLN A 126 7.04 -8.47 6.95
CA GLN A 126 6.06 -9.00 7.89
C GLN A 126 5.64 -7.94 8.90
N LYS A 127 6.62 -7.25 9.51
CA LYS A 127 6.32 -6.13 10.42
C LYS A 127 5.49 -5.04 9.74
N LYS A 128 5.82 -4.65 8.50
CA LYS A 128 5.05 -3.63 7.77
C LYS A 128 3.61 -4.08 7.52
N PHE A 129 3.41 -5.32 7.13
CA PHE A 129 2.09 -5.90 6.89
C PHE A 129 1.26 -5.93 8.19
N ASP A 130 1.86 -6.37 9.30
CA ASP A 130 1.20 -6.42 10.62
C ASP A 130 0.90 -5.03 11.19
N ASP A 131 1.80 -4.07 11.01
CA ASP A 131 1.59 -2.67 11.38
C ASP A 131 0.40 -2.08 10.57
N LEU A 132 0.34 -2.32 9.25
CA LEU A 132 -0.76 -1.88 8.39
C LEU A 132 -2.08 -2.54 8.79
N LYS A 133 -2.09 -3.87 8.99
CA LYS A 133 -3.25 -4.61 9.49
C LYS A 133 -3.77 -4.00 10.79
N THR A 134 -2.87 -3.74 11.75
CA THR A 134 -3.22 -3.18 13.06
C THR A 134 -3.88 -1.80 12.93
N GLU A 135 -3.31 -0.90 12.13
CA GLU A 135 -3.88 0.43 11.91
C GLU A 135 -5.22 0.37 11.16
N LEU A 136 -5.33 -0.51 10.17
CA LEU A 136 -6.58 -0.75 9.46
C LEU A 136 -7.65 -1.31 10.39
N THR A 137 -7.33 -2.28 11.24
CA THR A 137 -8.28 -2.84 12.21
C THR A 137 -8.76 -1.80 13.21
N LYS A 138 -7.88 -0.89 13.67
CA LYS A 138 -8.29 0.23 14.54
C LYS A 138 -9.26 1.18 13.84
N GLY A 139 -9.04 1.47 12.55
CA GLY A 139 -9.86 2.43 11.79
C GLY A 139 -11.16 1.84 11.21
N PHE A 140 -11.16 0.57 10.85
CA PHE A 140 -12.22 -0.08 10.07
C PHE A 140 -12.90 -1.25 10.78
N GLY A 141 -12.43 -1.64 11.98
CA GLY A 141 -12.87 -2.84 12.67
C GLY A 141 -12.19 -4.11 12.14
N GLU A 142 -12.73 -5.28 12.47
CA GLU A 142 -12.14 -6.54 11.99
C GLU A 142 -12.30 -6.73 10.47
N PRO A 143 -11.31 -7.36 9.81
CA PRO A 143 -11.42 -7.67 8.39
C PRO A 143 -12.56 -8.65 8.11
N THR A 144 -13.29 -8.42 7.03
CA THR A 144 -14.36 -9.30 6.54
C THR A 144 -13.83 -10.52 5.80
N VAL A 145 -12.59 -10.46 5.31
CA VAL A 145 -11.89 -11.58 4.68
C VAL A 145 -10.48 -11.66 5.22
N ILE A 146 -10.07 -12.87 5.62
CA ILE A 146 -8.70 -13.21 6.00
C ILE A 146 -8.30 -14.47 5.23
N ASN A 147 -7.32 -14.34 4.34
CA ASN A 147 -6.63 -15.46 3.73
C ASN A 147 -5.14 -15.30 3.94
N ILE A 148 -4.55 -16.05 4.86
CA ILE A 148 -3.09 -16.10 5.04
C ILE A 148 -2.62 -17.42 4.45
N GLU A 149 -1.95 -17.34 3.31
CA GLU A 149 -1.41 -18.50 2.62
C GLU A 149 -0.04 -18.85 3.16
N GLN A 150 0.80 -17.87 3.53
CA GLN A 150 2.19 -18.14 3.92
C GLN A 150 2.34 -19.17 5.06
N ASP A 151 1.33 -19.30 5.92
CA ASP A 151 1.30 -20.25 7.05
C ASP A 151 0.87 -21.67 6.64
N LYS A 152 0.36 -21.85 5.42
CA LYS A 152 -0.32 -23.06 4.94
C LYS A 152 0.46 -23.84 3.89
N ILE A 153 1.60 -23.36 3.40
CA ILE A 153 2.21 -23.88 2.16
C ILE A 153 3.56 -24.58 2.38
N ASN A 154 3.71 -25.72 1.70
CA ASN A 154 4.97 -26.30 1.24
C ASN A 154 5.41 -25.71 -0.14
N GLY A 155 4.76 -24.64 -0.60
CA GLY A 155 4.95 -24.04 -1.93
C GLY A 155 5.87 -22.82 -1.92
N GLU A 156 6.45 -22.51 -3.07
CA GLU A 156 7.43 -21.42 -3.19
C GLU A 156 6.78 -20.04 -3.17
N THR A 157 5.56 -19.86 -3.70
CA THR A 157 4.86 -18.58 -3.78
C THR A 157 3.62 -18.54 -2.92
N PHE A 158 3.31 -17.37 -2.36
CA PHE A 158 2.12 -17.15 -1.53
C PHE A 158 1.48 -15.79 -1.82
N ARG A 159 0.19 -15.69 -1.49
CA ARG A 159 -0.54 -14.44 -1.38
C ARG A 159 -1.33 -14.39 -0.08
N ASP A 160 -1.04 -13.38 0.73
CA ASP A 160 -1.85 -13.08 1.90
C ASP A 160 -2.81 -11.94 1.57
N ASP A 161 -4.08 -12.08 1.95
CA ASP A 161 -5.17 -11.16 1.65
C ASP A 161 -5.97 -10.81 2.91
N LEU A 162 -6.17 -9.52 3.14
CA LEU A 162 -7.02 -8.98 4.18
C LEU A 162 -7.94 -7.92 3.57
N LYS A 163 -9.26 -8.05 3.79
CA LYS A 163 -10.24 -7.08 3.29
C LYS A 163 -11.07 -6.52 4.42
N TRP A 164 -11.34 -5.22 4.37
CA TRP A 164 -12.29 -4.52 5.23
C TRP A 164 -13.33 -3.83 4.37
N LYS A 165 -14.52 -3.66 4.94
CA LYS A 165 -15.59 -2.84 4.38
C LYS A 165 -16.25 -2.07 5.50
N ASN A 166 -16.27 -0.73 5.40
CA ASN A 166 -17.00 0.07 6.38
C ASN A 166 -18.48 0.22 5.99
N LYS A 167 -19.26 0.81 6.90
CA LYS A 167 -20.70 1.04 6.71
C LYS A 167 -21.00 2.00 5.55
N ASP A 168 -20.08 2.89 5.21
CA ASP A 168 -20.22 3.88 4.14
C ASP A 168 -19.83 3.34 2.76
N GLY A 169 -19.55 2.04 2.65
CA GLY A 169 -19.20 1.37 1.39
C GLY A 169 -17.75 1.52 0.95
N LEU A 170 -16.87 2.06 1.80
CA LEU A 170 -15.43 2.08 1.53
C LEU A 170 -14.85 0.68 1.70
N ASN A 171 -14.17 0.22 0.66
CA ASN A 171 -13.45 -1.04 0.63
C ASN A 171 -11.96 -0.77 0.83
N VAL A 172 -11.35 -1.58 1.69
CA VAL A 172 -9.91 -1.57 1.93
C VAL A 172 -9.40 -2.98 1.71
N TYR A 173 -8.40 -3.13 0.85
CA TYR A 173 -7.81 -4.41 0.50
C TYR A 173 -6.30 -4.36 0.64
N LEU A 174 -5.79 -4.97 1.71
CA LEU A 174 -4.36 -5.17 1.96
C LEU A 174 -3.96 -6.58 1.49
N PHE A 175 -2.90 -6.68 0.70
CA PHE A 175 -2.38 -7.97 0.27
C PHE A 175 -0.87 -7.96 0.14
N MET A 176 -0.26 -9.12 0.39
CA MET A 176 1.17 -9.34 0.27
C MET A 176 1.43 -10.51 -0.67
N PHE A 177 2.22 -10.27 -1.70
CA PHE A 177 2.81 -11.35 -2.49
C PHE A 177 4.16 -11.69 -1.92
N GLY A 178 4.51 -12.96 -1.95
CA GLY A 178 5.90 -13.33 -1.79
C GLY A 178 6.26 -14.67 -2.39
N ASN A 179 7.56 -14.91 -2.42
CA ASN A 179 8.14 -16.19 -2.75
C ASN A 179 9.24 -16.53 -1.74
N ASN A 180 9.08 -17.64 -1.02
CA ASN A 180 9.97 -18.08 0.05
C ASN A 180 11.32 -18.57 -0.49
N SER A 181 11.37 -19.11 -1.71
CA SER A 181 12.62 -19.57 -2.35
C SER A 181 13.53 -18.42 -2.84
N SER A 182 12.95 -17.31 -3.29
CA SER A 182 13.68 -16.15 -3.83
C SER A 182 13.76 -14.97 -2.87
N GLY A 183 13.04 -15.03 -1.75
CA GLY A 183 12.87 -13.92 -0.80
C GLY A 183 12.17 -12.69 -1.40
N TYR A 184 11.50 -12.84 -2.54
CA TYR A 184 10.66 -11.78 -3.11
C TYR A 184 9.47 -11.50 -2.19
N ARG A 185 9.21 -10.22 -1.91
CA ARG A 185 8.01 -9.76 -1.19
C ARG A 185 7.59 -8.39 -1.72
N GLN A 186 6.28 -8.17 -1.78
CA GLN A 186 5.66 -6.89 -2.13
C GLN A 186 4.33 -6.77 -1.39
N ILE A 187 4.09 -5.61 -0.76
CA ILE A 187 2.80 -5.31 -0.11
C ILE A 187 2.07 -4.31 -0.98
N ARG A 188 0.76 -4.51 -1.14
CA ARG A 188 -0.14 -3.55 -1.77
C ARG A 188 -1.34 -3.28 -0.89
N LEU A 189 -1.81 -2.04 -0.91
CA LEU A 189 -3.03 -1.59 -0.23
C LEU A 189 -3.88 -0.83 -1.23
N ALA A 190 -5.04 -1.38 -1.58
CA ALA A 190 -6.05 -0.66 -2.35
C ALA A 190 -7.12 -0.10 -1.41
N ILE A 191 -7.47 1.15 -1.61
CA ILE A 191 -8.60 1.82 -0.96
C ILE A 191 -9.50 2.33 -2.06
N TYR A 192 -10.77 1.93 -2.06
CA TYR A 192 -11.70 2.32 -3.11
C TYR A 192 -13.14 2.36 -2.61
N LYS A 193 -13.95 3.15 -3.31
CA LYS A 193 -15.40 3.19 -3.16
C LYS A 193 -15.98 3.14 -4.56
N ASP A 194 -16.84 2.16 -4.80
CA ASP A 194 -17.61 2.08 -6.04
C ASP A 194 -18.74 3.11 -6.00
#